data_AF-A0A428WDI8-F1
#
_entry.id   AF-A0A428WDI8-F1
#
_cell.length_a   1.000
_cell.length_b   1.000
_cell.length_c   1.000
_cell.angle_alpha   90.00
_cell.angle_beta   90.00
_cell.angle_gamma   90.00
#
_symmetry.space_group_name_H-M   'P 1'
#
loop_
_entity.id
_entity.type
_entity.pdbx_description
1 polymer ?
#
loop_
_entity_poly.entity_id
_entity_poly.type
_entity_poly.pdbx_seq_one_letter_code
_entity_poly.pdbx_strand_id
1 'polypeptide(L)'
;PSTPQPPEPGPARPRRSRRSRVVFAGTALVLTTAAIVVAMSIPPRREPASAPAQLASAPSSTAVTSVVAGPPACAARYQVVKSWDGGFQGLVTVRNSGRAGLAGWTVSWANPAGTSIDDLWNGTLVRTGSTSAITSAEWNAVLRPGETTTFGFVALARGGRRGIPVTDCRPAG
;
A
#
# COMPACT_ATOMS: atom_id res chain seq x y z
N PRO A 1 -24.02 -44.10 -46.83
CA PRO A 1 -24.32 -42.65 -46.71
C PRO A 1 -23.26 -41.96 -45.84
N SER A 2 -22.23 -41.40 -46.49
CA SER A 2 -21.13 -40.72 -45.81
C SER A 2 -21.55 -39.29 -45.49
N THR A 3 -21.53 -38.93 -44.20
CA THR A 3 -21.86 -37.60 -43.71
C THR A 3 -20.81 -36.59 -44.17
N PRO A 4 -21.17 -35.41 -44.72
CA PRO A 4 -20.18 -34.41 -45.12
C PRO A 4 -19.53 -33.79 -43.88
N GLN A 5 -18.20 -33.72 -43.84
CA GLN A 5 -17.48 -32.98 -42.80
C GLN A 5 -17.69 -31.46 -42.97
N PRO A 6 -17.89 -30.70 -41.88
CA PRO A 6 -17.94 -29.24 -41.94
C PRO A 6 -16.53 -28.67 -42.24
N PRO A 7 -16.46 -27.52 -42.94
CA PRO A 7 -15.19 -26.91 -43.31
C PRO A 7 -14.41 -26.44 -42.08
N GLU A 8 -13.11 -26.69 -42.08
CA GLU A 8 -12.19 -26.32 -41.00
C GLU A 8 -12.06 -24.78 -40.87
N PRO A 9 -12.06 -24.23 -39.63
CA PRO A 9 -11.83 -22.80 -39.43
C PRO A 9 -10.38 -22.44 -39.79
N GLY A 10 -10.21 -21.52 -40.75
CA GLY A 10 -8.90 -20.98 -41.10
C GLY A 10 -8.23 -20.23 -39.92
N PRO A 11 -6.89 -20.12 -39.91
CA PRO A 11 -6.15 -19.55 -38.79
C PRO A 11 -6.51 -18.07 -38.57
N ALA A 12 -6.86 -17.75 -37.32
CA ALA A 12 -7.18 -16.39 -36.90
C ALA A 12 -5.95 -15.48 -37.02
N ARG A 13 -6.09 -14.37 -37.77
CA ARG A 13 -5.01 -13.38 -37.91
C ARG A 13 -4.69 -12.71 -36.57
N PRO A 14 -3.41 -12.48 -36.24
CA PRO A 14 -3.02 -11.83 -35.00
C PRO A 14 -3.49 -10.36 -34.99
N ARG A 15 -4.29 -10.01 -33.99
CA ARG A 15 -4.78 -8.65 -33.74
C ARG A 15 -3.61 -7.78 -33.25
N ARG A 16 -3.06 -6.94 -34.13
CA ARG A 16 -1.97 -6.02 -33.80
C ARG A 16 -2.47 -4.89 -32.88
N SER A 17 -2.30 -5.07 -31.58
CA SER A 17 -2.62 -4.06 -30.56
C SER A 17 -1.67 -2.86 -30.69
N ARG A 18 -2.21 -1.72 -31.15
CA ARG A 18 -1.49 -0.45 -31.29
C ARG A 18 -1.40 0.18 -29.89
N ARG A 19 -0.28 -0.02 -29.19
CA ARG A 19 0.00 0.65 -27.91
C ARG A 19 0.23 2.15 -28.16
N SER A 20 -0.79 2.97 -27.92
CA SER A 20 -0.66 4.43 -27.93
C SER A 20 0.09 4.87 -26.68
N ARG A 21 1.34 5.32 -26.83
CA ARG A 21 2.10 6.02 -25.79
C ARG A 21 1.59 7.47 -25.73
N VAL A 22 0.90 7.84 -24.65
CA VAL A 22 0.53 9.24 -24.39
C VAL A 22 1.66 9.86 -23.57
N VAL A 23 2.38 10.80 -24.18
CA VAL A 23 3.41 11.64 -23.53
C VAL A 23 2.69 12.89 -23.04
N PHE A 24 2.59 13.07 -21.72
CA PHE A 24 2.11 14.33 -21.14
C PHE A 24 3.30 15.28 -20.96
N ALA A 25 3.33 16.31 -21.80
CA ALA A 25 4.29 17.40 -21.73
C ALA A 25 3.77 18.51 -20.80
N GLY A 26 4.59 18.88 -19.82
CA GLY A 26 4.82 20.20 -19.21
C GLY A 26 3.65 21.13 -18.85
N THR A 27 3.71 21.69 -17.64
CA THR A 27 3.94 23.14 -17.46
C THR A 27 4.35 23.43 -16.01
N ALA A 28 5.51 24.07 -15.86
CA ALA A 28 5.99 24.65 -14.60
C ALA A 28 5.32 26.02 -14.37
N LEU A 29 4.96 26.33 -13.12
CA LEU A 29 4.68 27.70 -12.70
C LEU A 29 5.52 28.01 -11.47
N VAL A 30 6.57 28.81 -11.69
CA VAL A 30 7.39 29.46 -10.67
C VAL A 30 6.67 30.76 -10.30
N LEU A 31 6.46 31.02 -9.01
CA LEU A 31 6.10 32.34 -8.48
C LEU A 31 7.02 32.64 -7.29
N THR A 32 7.84 33.68 -7.44
CA THR A 32 8.81 34.21 -6.46
C THR A 32 8.34 35.55 -5.88
N THR A 33 8.93 35.89 -4.71
CA THR A 33 8.98 37.20 -4.00
C THR A 33 7.74 37.58 -3.17
N ALA A 34 7.82 38.28 -2.03
CA ALA A 34 8.83 39.17 -1.45
C ALA A 34 8.77 39.18 0.10
N ALA A 35 9.65 39.96 0.74
CA ALA A 35 10.07 39.85 2.14
C ALA A 35 9.84 41.14 2.99
N ILE A 36 10.10 41.00 4.31
CA ILE A 36 10.43 42.03 5.35
C ILE A 36 9.29 43.05 5.68
N VAL A 37 9.04 43.66 6.85
CA VAL A 37 9.76 44.09 8.07
C VAL A 37 8.70 44.37 9.16
N VAL A 38 8.94 44.09 10.45
CA VAL A 38 8.66 45.05 11.55
C VAL A 38 9.65 44.79 12.70
N ALA A 39 10.47 45.80 13.00
CA ALA A 39 11.32 45.90 14.18
C ALA A 39 10.54 46.49 15.35
N MET A 40 10.76 46.01 16.58
CA MET A 40 10.53 46.83 17.78
C MET A 40 11.63 46.60 18.82
N SER A 41 12.23 47.72 19.17
CA SER A 41 13.39 47.97 20.01
C SER A 41 13.12 47.75 21.49
N ILE A 42 14.02 47.08 22.22
CA ILE A 42 14.00 47.07 23.69
C ILE A 42 15.42 47.36 24.22
N PRO A 43 15.59 48.37 25.10
CA PRO A 43 16.89 48.92 25.50
C PRO A 43 17.69 47.99 26.46
N PRO A 44 19.02 48.19 26.58
CA PRO A 44 19.83 47.45 27.55
C PRO A 44 19.63 48.02 28.96
N ARG A 45 19.02 47.25 29.87
CA ARG A 45 19.17 47.49 31.31
C ARG A 45 20.47 46.85 31.79
N ARG A 46 21.45 47.69 32.11
CA ARG A 46 22.50 47.36 33.09
C ARG A 46 21.97 47.79 34.46
N GLU A 47 21.99 46.90 35.46
CA GLU A 47 22.54 47.12 36.83
C GLU A 47 22.21 45.96 37.81
N PRO A 48 22.86 45.85 38.99
CA PRO A 48 23.78 44.74 39.27
C PRO A 48 23.39 43.89 40.49
N ALA A 49 24.14 42.80 40.66
CA ALA A 49 24.55 42.14 41.89
C ALA A 49 23.50 41.58 42.89
N SER A 50 23.81 40.34 43.28
CA SER A 50 23.46 39.68 44.54
C SER A 50 22.05 39.12 44.71
N ALA A 51 21.88 37.89 44.23
CA ALA A 51 21.05 36.90 44.92
C ALA A 51 21.92 35.66 45.18
N PRO A 52 21.96 35.13 46.42
CA PRO A 52 22.82 34.01 46.79
C PRO A 52 22.43 32.75 46.01
N ALA A 53 23.46 32.02 45.57
CA ALA A 53 23.34 30.69 45.01
C ALA A 53 22.67 29.76 46.04
N GLN A 54 21.37 29.51 45.90
CA GLN A 54 20.76 28.31 46.47
C GLN A 54 21.03 27.17 45.49
N LEU A 55 21.99 26.31 45.83
CA LEU A 55 22.05 24.95 45.30
C LEU A 55 20.79 24.21 45.76
N ALA A 56 19.69 24.40 45.05
CA ALA A 56 18.59 23.44 45.06
C ALA A 56 18.97 22.35 44.06
N SER A 57 19.67 21.33 44.55
CA SER A 57 19.92 20.08 43.84
C SER A 57 18.58 19.34 43.64
N ALA A 58 17.75 19.83 42.71
CA ALA A 58 16.60 19.08 42.26
C ALA A 58 17.12 17.88 41.47
N PRO A 59 16.77 16.62 41.82
CA PRO A 59 17.01 15.52 40.91
C PRO A 59 16.14 15.76 39.68
N SER A 60 16.77 16.13 38.57
CA SER A 60 16.15 16.03 37.25
C SER A 60 15.89 14.56 36.96
N SER A 61 14.76 14.04 37.46
CA SER A 61 14.22 12.75 37.06
C SER A 61 13.73 12.89 35.62
N THR A 62 14.64 12.76 34.65
CA THR A 62 14.27 12.41 33.29
C THR A 62 13.71 11.00 33.34
N ALA A 63 12.38 10.89 33.52
CA ALA A 63 11.67 9.65 33.29
C ALA A 63 11.89 9.25 31.83
N VAL A 64 12.87 8.37 31.59
CA VAL A 64 13.04 7.69 30.32
C VAL A 64 11.82 6.79 30.18
N THR A 65 10.78 7.30 29.50
CA THR A 65 9.65 6.46 29.11
C THR A 65 10.17 5.53 28.04
N SER A 66 10.54 4.32 28.44
CA SER A 66 10.85 3.22 27.53
C SER A 66 9.60 2.97 26.68
N VAL A 67 9.57 3.48 25.45
CA VAL A 67 8.52 3.11 24.50
C VAL A 67 8.77 1.66 24.13
N VAL A 68 8.12 0.74 24.85
CA VAL A 68 8.03 -0.66 24.43
C VAL A 68 7.30 -0.65 23.08
N ALA A 69 8.03 -0.86 22.00
CA ALA A 69 7.45 -1.02 20.68
C ALA A 69 6.53 -2.25 20.72
N GLY A 70 5.22 -2.04 20.52
CA GLY A 70 4.26 -3.13 20.41
C GLY A 70 4.53 -4.02 19.19
N PRO A 71 3.98 -5.24 19.14
CA PRO A 71 4.24 -6.19 18.07
C PRO A 71 3.85 -5.63 16.69
N PRO A 72 4.49 -6.12 15.60
CA PRO A 72 4.05 -5.81 14.25
C PRO A 72 2.63 -6.35 14.03
N ALA A 73 1.78 -5.57 13.37
CA ALA A 73 0.41 -5.99 13.04
C ALA A 73 0.03 -5.52 11.64
N CYS A 74 -0.72 -6.35 10.92
CA CYS A 74 -1.19 -6.05 9.59
C CYS A 74 -2.73 -6.05 9.54
N ALA A 75 -3.29 -5.12 8.76
CA ALA A 75 -4.68 -5.14 8.33
C ALA A 75 -4.77 -5.04 6.81
N ALA A 76 -5.74 -5.72 6.21
CA ALA A 76 -6.01 -5.64 4.77
C ALA A 76 -7.46 -5.27 4.50
N ARG A 77 -7.69 -4.41 3.50
CA ARG A 77 -9.01 -4.02 3.00
C ARG A 77 -9.11 -4.30 1.52
N TYR A 78 -10.17 -4.97 1.11
CA TYR A 78 -10.42 -5.37 -0.27
C TYR A 78 -11.58 -4.60 -0.88
N GLN A 79 -11.46 -4.32 -2.18
CA GLN A 79 -12.56 -3.83 -3.01
C GLN A 79 -12.45 -4.34 -4.45
N VAL A 80 -13.61 -4.47 -5.11
CA VAL A 80 -13.69 -4.68 -6.56
C VAL A 80 -13.64 -3.30 -7.23
N VAL A 81 -12.64 -3.04 -8.07
CA VAL A 81 -12.49 -1.74 -8.76
C VAL A 81 -13.14 -1.73 -10.15
N LYS A 82 -13.22 -2.89 -10.79
CA LYS A 82 -13.89 -3.07 -12.08
C LYS A 82 -14.37 -4.51 -12.20
N SER A 83 -15.46 -4.75 -12.91
CA SER A 83 -15.88 -6.12 -13.21
C SER A 83 -16.48 -6.21 -14.62
N TRP A 84 -16.39 -7.39 -15.22
CA TRP A 84 -16.90 -7.71 -16.57
C TRP A 84 -17.41 -9.14 -16.61
N ASP A 85 -18.02 -9.59 -17.71
CA ASP A 85 -18.49 -10.97 -17.75
C ASP A 85 -17.33 -11.98 -17.62
N GLY A 86 -17.48 -12.93 -16.70
CA GLY A 86 -16.44 -13.91 -16.39
C GLY A 86 -15.21 -13.41 -15.61
N GLY A 87 -15.16 -12.15 -15.14
CA GLY A 87 -14.00 -11.68 -14.36
C GLY A 87 -14.16 -10.35 -13.63
N PHE A 88 -13.19 -10.03 -12.80
CA PHE A 88 -13.10 -8.75 -12.09
C PHE A 88 -11.66 -8.36 -11.75
N GLN A 89 -11.47 -7.07 -11.50
CA GLN A 89 -10.24 -6.50 -10.98
C GLN A 89 -10.41 -6.18 -9.50
N GLY A 90 -9.55 -6.73 -8.67
CA GLY A 90 -9.47 -6.48 -7.24
C GLY A 90 -8.34 -5.51 -6.89
N LEU A 91 -8.57 -4.69 -5.86
CA LEU A 91 -7.54 -3.90 -5.21
C LEU A 91 -7.56 -4.22 -3.70
N VAL A 92 -6.39 -4.47 -3.14
CA VAL A 92 -6.21 -4.67 -1.71
C VAL A 92 -5.28 -3.61 -1.16
N THR A 93 -5.74 -2.90 -0.13
CA THR A 93 -4.91 -1.99 0.66
C THR A 93 -4.41 -2.73 1.89
N VAL A 94 -3.10 -2.79 2.04
CA VAL A 94 -2.41 -3.36 3.20
C VAL A 94 -1.95 -2.21 4.08
N ARG A 95 -2.20 -2.31 5.39
CA ARG A 95 -1.82 -1.31 6.39
C ARG A 95 -1.03 -1.94 7.51
N ASN A 96 0.05 -1.29 7.91
CA ASN A 96 0.65 -1.55 9.21
C ASN A 96 -0.23 -0.94 10.31
N SER A 97 -0.98 -1.77 11.02
CA SER A 97 -1.83 -1.36 12.14
C SER A 97 -1.12 -1.49 13.50
N GLY A 98 0.14 -1.92 13.51
CA GLY A 98 0.96 -2.10 14.70
C GLY A 98 1.73 -0.84 15.09
N ARG A 99 2.57 -0.99 16.13
CA ARG A 99 3.49 0.06 16.61
C ARG A 99 4.94 -0.15 16.17
N ALA A 100 5.28 -1.34 15.69
CA ALA A 100 6.55 -1.66 15.03
C ALA A 100 6.40 -1.60 13.50
N GLY A 101 7.51 -1.37 12.79
CA GLY A 101 7.53 -1.47 11.33
C GLY A 101 7.30 -2.90 10.84
N LEU A 102 6.74 -3.04 9.64
CA LEU A 102 6.70 -4.31 8.91
C LEU A 102 7.89 -4.41 7.98
N ALA A 103 8.50 -5.59 7.89
CA ALA A 103 9.54 -5.95 6.91
C ALA A 103 9.01 -7.03 5.96
N GLY A 104 7.83 -6.77 5.41
CA GLY A 104 7.06 -7.71 4.58
C GLY A 104 5.69 -8.02 5.18
N TRP A 105 4.79 -8.46 4.31
CA TRP A 105 3.42 -8.80 4.66
C TRP A 105 2.91 -9.96 3.80
N THR A 106 1.95 -10.70 4.33
CA THR A 106 1.22 -11.74 3.62
C THR A 106 -0.27 -11.53 3.81
N VAL A 107 -1.02 -11.46 2.72
CA VAL A 107 -2.50 -11.43 2.72
C VAL A 107 -2.99 -12.75 2.15
N SER A 108 -3.95 -13.40 2.80
CA SER A 108 -4.48 -14.67 2.32
C SER A 108 -5.99 -14.80 2.41
N TRP A 109 -6.53 -15.67 1.56
CA TRP A 109 -7.96 -16.00 1.49
C TRP A 109 -8.21 -17.34 0.80
N ALA A 110 -9.36 -17.93 1.10
CA ALA A 110 -9.93 -19.01 0.30
C ALA A 110 -10.61 -18.44 -0.94
N ASN A 111 -10.24 -18.91 -2.13
CA ASN A 111 -10.89 -18.51 -3.37
C ASN A 111 -12.32 -19.10 -3.40
N PRO A 112 -13.34 -18.27 -3.67
CA PRO A 112 -14.68 -18.78 -3.95
C PRO A 112 -14.64 -19.78 -5.12
N ALA A 113 -15.54 -20.77 -5.10
CA ALA A 113 -15.65 -21.72 -6.20
C ALA A 113 -15.84 -20.99 -7.55
N GLY A 114 -15.13 -21.45 -8.57
CA GLY A 114 -15.12 -20.82 -9.90
C GLY A 114 -14.29 -19.55 -10.00
N THR A 115 -13.62 -19.10 -8.92
CA THR A 115 -12.75 -17.92 -8.91
C THR A 115 -11.27 -18.31 -8.89
N SER A 116 -10.46 -17.64 -9.69
CA SER A 116 -9.00 -17.79 -9.67
C SER A 116 -8.31 -16.51 -10.12
N ILE A 117 -7.23 -16.12 -9.45
CA ILE A 117 -6.37 -15.01 -9.91
C ILE A 117 -5.72 -15.39 -11.23
N ASP A 118 -5.77 -14.50 -12.21
CA ASP A 118 -5.20 -14.61 -13.56
C ASP A 118 -3.90 -13.79 -13.69
N ASP A 119 -3.95 -12.55 -13.21
CA ASP A 119 -2.82 -11.62 -13.21
C ASP A 119 -2.71 -10.90 -11.85
N LEU A 120 -1.50 -10.49 -11.46
CA LEU A 120 -1.19 -9.86 -10.19
C LEU A 120 -0.06 -8.84 -10.37
N TRP A 121 -0.15 -7.72 -9.68
CA TRP A 121 0.94 -6.76 -9.56
C TRP A 121 1.17 -6.35 -8.10
N ASN A 122 2.36 -5.84 -7.81
CA ASN A 122 2.78 -5.37 -6.49
C ASN A 122 2.72 -6.45 -5.39
N GLY A 123 2.90 -7.72 -5.76
CA GLY A 123 3.03 -8.84 -4.85
C GLY A 123 3.35 -10.13 -5.59
N THR A 124 3.54 -11.21 -4.84
CA THR A 124 3.82 -12.55 -5.36
C THR A 124 2.74 -13.51 -4.87
N LEU A 125 2.14 -14.28 -5.78
CA LEU A 125 1.08 -15.23 -5.46
C LEU A 125 1.62 -16.63 -5.21
N VAL A 126 1.30 -17.18 -4.05
CA VAL A 126 1.43 -18.60 -3.70
C VAL A 126 0.03 -19.22 -3.65
N ARG A 127 -0.18 -20.33 -4.40
CA ARG A 127 -1.45 -21.06 -4.40
C ARG A 127 -1.27 -22.42 -3.73
N THR A 128 -2.17 -22.74 -2.80
CA THR A 128 -2.23 -24.05 -2.13
C THR A 128 -3.68 -24.51 -2.14
N GLY A 129 -4.01 -25.49 -2.97
CA GLY A 129 -5.40 -25.91 -3.18
C GLY A 129 -6.27 -24.74 -3.66
N SER A 130 -7.36 -24.47 -2.92
CA SER A 130 -8.24 -23.32 -3.18
C SER A 130 -7.80 -22.04 -2.48
N THR A 131 -6.69 -22.02 -1.75
CA THR A 131 -6.20 -20.84 -1.03
C THR A 131 -5.19 -20.05 -1.85
N SER A 132 -5.36 -18.73 -1.88
CA SER A 132 -4.38 -17.78 -2.41
C SER A 132 -3.74 -17.01 -1.27
N ALA A 133 -2.41 -16.93 -1.29
CA ALA A 133 -1.62 -16.07 -0.42
C ALA A 133 -0.77 -15.13 -1.27
N ILE A 134 -0.88 -13.83 -1.03
CA ILE A 134 -0.08 -12.79 -1.68
C ILE A 134 0.96 -12.29 -0.69
N THR A 135 2.23 -12.40 -1.04
CA THR A 135 3.34 -11.81 -0.30
C THR A 135 3.75 -10.48 -0.92
N SER A 136 4.35 -9.60 -0.12
CA SER A 136 4.87 -8.32 -0.58
C SER A 136 5.92 -8.46 -1.68
N ALA A 137 5.93 -7.51 -2.62
CA ALA A 137 7.07 -7.28 -3.49
C ALA A 137 8.18 -6.53 -2.74
N GLU A 138 9.43 -6.59 -3.23
CA GLU A 138 10.57 -5.98 -2.54
C GLU A 138 10.39 -4.47 -2.29
N TRP A 139 9.85 -3.75 -3.27
CA TRP A 139 9.67 -2.29 -3.19
C TRP A 139 8.51 -1.85 -2.28
N ASN A 140 7.66 -2.77 -1.81
CA ASN A 140 6.51 -2.45 -0.97
C ASN A 140 6.41 -3.32 0.30
N ALA A 141 7.49 -4.01 0.66
CA ALA A 141 7.56 -4.84 1.85
C ALA A 141 7.61 -4.01 3.14
N VAL A 142 8.35 -2.90 3.13
CA VAL A 142 8.59 -2.08 4.33
C VAL A 142 7.47 -1.08 4.55
N LEU A 143 6.81 -1.15 5.72
CA LEU A 143 5.77 -0.21 6.13
C LEU A 143 6.02 0.26 7.57
N ARG A 144 6.19 1.57 7.77
CA ARG A 144 6.23 2.18 9.11
C ARG A 144 4.85 2.10 9.78
N PRO A 145 4.76 2.27 11.11
CA PRO A 145 3.48 2.30 11.81
C PRO A 145 2.48 3.26 11.15
N GLY A 146 1.29 2.75 10.81
CA GLY A 146 0.23 3.52 10.17
C GLY A 146 0.31 3.63 8.65
N GLU A 147 1.44 3.31 8.02
CA GLU A 147 1.63 3.36 6.57
C GLU A 147 0.83 2.27 5.85
N THR A 148 0.57 2.53 4.57
CA THR A 148 -0.20 1.65 3.69
C THR A 148 0.51 1.41 2.36
N THR A 149 0.31 0.23 1.79
CA THR A 149 0.59 -0.05 0.38
C THR A 149 -0.60 -0.74 -0.27
N THR A 150 -0.52 -0.94 -1.58
CA THR A 150 -1.57 -1.61 -2.34
C THR A 150 -1.00 -2.63 -3.31
N PHE A 151 -1.69 -3.75 -3.43
CA PHE A 151 -1.56 -4.66 -4.55
C PHE A 151 -2.91 -4.83 -5.22
N GLY A 152 -2.88 -5.30 -6.47
CA GLY A 152 -4.10 -5.59 -7.20
C GLY A 152 -3.92 -6.79 -8.10
N PHE A 153 -5.05 -7.31 -8.56
CA PHE A 153 -5.10 -8.51 -9.35
C PHE A 153 -6.29 -8.50 -10.31
N VAL A 154 -6.20 -9.29 -11.36
CA VAL A 154 -7.32 -9.71 -12.18
C VAL A 154 -7.69 -11.13 -11.80
N ALA A 155 -8.98 -11.40 -11.60
CA ALA A 155 -9.48 -12.74 -11.34
C ALA A 155 -10.50 -13.15 -12.41
N LEU A 156 -10.41 -14.41 -12.82
CA LEU A 156 -11.49 -15.11 -13.50
C LEU A 156 -12.55 -15.48 -12.47
N ALA A 157 -13.83 -15.39 -12.87
CA ALA A 157 -14.99 -15.63 -12.01
C ALA A 157 -16.09 -16.36 -12.79
N ARG A 158 -15.96 -17.68 -12.91
CA ARG A 158 -16.99 -18.54 -13.49
C ARG A 158 -18.16 -18.66 -12.51
N GLY A 159 -19.39 -18.45 -12.98
CA GLY A 159 -20.60 -18.49 -12.13
C GLY A 159 -20.95 -17.16 -11.45
N GLY A 160 -20.33 -16.04 -11.85
CA GLY A 160 -20.81 -14.70 -11.53
C GLY A 160 -20.48 -14.16 -10.12
N ARG A 161 -19.83 -14.94 -9.26
CA ARG A 161 -19.33 -14.44 -7.96
C ARG A 161 -18.19 -13.44 -8.17
N ARG A 162 -18.45 -12.18 -7.86
CA ARG A 162 -17.49 -11.07 -7.94
C ARG A 162 -17.17 -10.63 -6.53
N GLY A 163 -15.96 -10.93 -6.07
CA GLY A 163 -15.55 -10.59 -4.71
C GLY A 163 -14.68 -11.65 -4.08
N ILE A 164 -13.72 -11.21 -3.28
CA ILE A 164 -12.84 -12.07 -2.50
C ILE A 164 -12.97 -11.69 -1.03
N PRO A 165 -13.34 -12.63 -0.14
CA PRO A 165 -13.28 -12.39 1.29
C PRO A 165 -11.83 -12.47 1.74
N VAL A 166 -11.14 -11.32 1.87
CA VAL A 166 -9.82 -11.30 2.50
C VAL A 166 -9.98 -11.71 3.96
N THR A 167 -9.40 -12.84 4.35
CA THR A 167 -9.60 -13.42 5.68
C THR A 167 -8.44 -13.16 6.62
N ASP A 168 -7.24 -12.93 6.10
CA ASP A 168 -6.04 -12.78 6.93
C ASP A 168 -5.04 -11.78 6.34
N CYS A 169 -4.40 -11.01 7.23
CA CYS A 169 -3.16 -10.31 6.94
C CYS A 169 -2.19 -10.45 8.11
N ARG A 170 -0.95 -10.85 7.81
CA ARG A 170 0.10 -11.02 8.80
C ARG A 170 1.42 -10.39 8.35
N PRO A 171 2.27 -9.95 9.29
CA PRO A 171 3.68 -9.67 9.02
C PRO A 171 4.37 -10.89 8.38
N ALA A 172 5.28 -10.65 7.43
CA ALA A 172 6.26 -11.68 7.07
C ALA A 172 7.27 -11.77 8.22
N GLY A 173 7.41 -12.97 8.78
CA GLY A 173 8.38 -13.24 9.86
C GLY A 173 9.80 -13.35 9.33
#